data_AF-A0A1Z3LY61-F1
#
_entry.id   AF-A0A1Z3LY61-F1
#
_cell.length_a   1.000
_cell.length_b   1.000
_cell.length_c   1.000
_cell.angle_alpha   90.00
_cell.angle_beta   90.00
_cell.angle_gamma   90.00
#
_symmetry.space_group_name_H-M   'P 1'
#
loop_
_entity.id
_entity.type
_entity.pdbx_description
1 polymer ?
#
loop_
_entity_poly.entity_id
_entity_poly.type
_entity_poly.pdbx_seq_one_letter_code
_entity_poly.pdbx_strand_id
1 'polypeptide(L)'
;MGRRHHLHTISVILCELDMWDVGLTRLDYLIGEETHLDGADLKQLVHLASLDAMRRAVADGLGAEGALVLQILLLLWKNRIQKRSETPYIIAIRDIDLETFLDLDEDRVREGLRQLLPFVRVDDLDLYLSGDIELSLEPLLKKDGRLADRLDLVWRTTHARELIEAATEAEEAIHCYLGQLQERVDPQAGDRLAVLQTWWRQYLSKERFARPYDVLEVRSDLCAFEDQTAELALVHDGFVGLLARADEYGALFSERLQLAPGARLQALRGPRRVRPTRLDRPGRRLEIVR
;
A
#
# COMPACT_ATOMS: atom_id res chain seq x y z
N MET A 1 3.76 -41.25 32.44
CA MET A 1 2.61 -40.32 32.46
C MET A 1 2.98 -39.16 33.38
N GLY A 2 2.93 -37.88 33.02
CA GLY A 2 2.55 -37.21 31.79
C GLY A 2 2.93 -35.73 31.95
N ARG A 3 3.68 -35.24 30.96
CA ARG A 3 3.73 -33.89 30.36
C ARG A 3 3.91 -32.66 31.25
N ARG A 4 5.17 -32.17 31.21
CA ARG A 4 5.56 -30.75 31.30
C ARG A 4 4.88 -29.97 30.17
N HIS A 5 4.20 -28.86 30.48
CA HIS A 5 3.78 -27.90 29.48
C HIS A 5 4.83 -26.80 29.35
N HIS A 6 5.35 -26.73 28.12
CA HIS A 6 6.43 -25.89 27.67
C HIS A 6 5.97 -24.43 27.55
N LEU A 7 6.88 -23.54 27.95
CA LEU A 7 7.00 -22.17 27.48
C LEU A 7 6.79 -22.14 25.97
N HIS A 8 5.78 -21.41 25.49
CA HIS A 8 5.69 -21.07 24.08
C HIS A 8 6.74 -19.99 23.79
N THR A 9 7.88 -20.48 23.33
CA THR A 9 8.91 -19.75 22.60
C THR A 9 8.24 -18.93 21.50
N ILE A 10 8.38 -17.61 21.61
CA ILE A 10 8.18 -16.66 20.52
C ILE A 10 9.15 -17.10 19.41
N SER A 11 8.61 -17.66 18.33
CA SER A 11 9.38 -17.96 17.12
C SER A 11 9.82 -16.65 16.50
N VAL A 12 11.00 -16.21 16.91
CA VAL A 12 11.85 -15.28 16.18
C VAL A 12 12.19 -15.97 14.86
N ILE A 13 11.47 -15.66 13.78
CA ILE A 13 11.91 -15.98 12.43
C ILE A 13 12.90 -14.88 12.04
N LEU A 14 14.15 -15.10 12.46
CA LEU A 14 15.32 -14.44 11.90
C LEU A 14 15.56 -15.00 10.49
N CYS A 15 15.85 -14.07 9.58
CA CYS A 15 16.58 -14.19 8.32
C CYS A 15 17.14 -15.58 7.96
N GLU A 16 16.75 -16.08 6.79
CA GLU A 16 17.63 -16.50 5.69
C GLU A 16 16.79 -17.28 4.67
N LEU A 17 16.26 -16.56 3.68
CA LEU A 17 15.94 -17.14 2.38
C LEU A 17 16.55 -16.23 1.33
N ASP A 18 17.83 -16.48 1.08
CA ASP A 18 18.52 -16.21 -0.18
C ASP A 18 17.87 -17.00 -1.31
N MET A 19 16.65 -16.61 -1.69
CA MET A 19 16.06 -17.04 -2.94
C MET A 19 15.64 -15.79 -3.71
N TRP A 20 16.59 -15.26 -4.46
CA TRP A 20 16.27 -14.52 -5.67
C TRP A 20 15.58 -15.52 -6.60
N ASP A 21 14.25 -15.60 -6.53
CA ASP A 21 13.53 -16.21 -7.61
C ASP A 21 13.59 -15.24 -8.79
N VAL A 22 14.07 -15.79 -9.90
CA VAL A 22 14.45 -15.07 -11.11
C VAL A 22 13.19 -14.45 -11.72
N GLY A 23 13.01 -13.12 -11.61
CA GLY A 23 12.09 -12.39 -12.51
C GLY A 23 11.09 -11.39 -11.90
N LEU A 24 10.96 -11.27 -10.57
CA LEU A 24 10.00 -10.32 -9.98
C LEU A 24 10.44 -8.85 -10.17
N THR A 25 9.62 -8.07 -10.86
CA THR A 25 9.84 -6.64 -11.11
C THR A 25 9.28 -5.78 -9.97
N ARG A 26 9.79 -4.55 -9.82
CA ARG A 26 9.24 -3.57 -8.84
C ARG A 26 7.74 -3.32 -9.05
N LEU A 27 7.28 -3.45 -10.29
CA LEU A 27 5.87 -3.35 -10.63
C LEU A 27 5.05 -4.50 -10.03
N ASP A 28 5.60 -5.72 -10.01
CA ASP A 28 4.92 -6.90 -9.46
C ASP A 28 4.70 -6.75 -7.94
N TYR A 29 5.63 -6.09 -7.23
CA TYR A 29 5.50 -5.77 -5.80
C TYR A 29 4.48 -4.67 -5.47
N LEU A 30 4.09 -3.85 -6.45
CA LEU A 30 3.14 -2.75 -6.24
C LEU A 30 1.74 -3.14 -6.71
N ILE A 31 1.63 -3.73 -7.91
CA ILE A 31 0.35 -3.99 -8.57
C ILE A 31 0.27 -5.39 -9.20
N GLY A 32 1.18 -6.30 -8.84
CA GLY A 32 1.18 -7.69 -9.31
C GLY A 32 0.75 -8.67 -8.22
N GLU A 33 1.07 -9.94 -8.45
CA GLU A 33 0.67 -11.08 -7.61
C GLU A 33 1.24 -10.96 -6.18
N GLU A 34 2.50 -10.53 -6.06
CA GLU A 34 3.22 -10.35 -4.79
C GLU A 34 3.02 -8.96 -4.17
N THR A 35 1.94 -8.26 -4.53
CA THR A 35 1.69 -6.93 -3.97
C THR A 35 1.50 -6.99 -2.45
N HIS A 36 2.20 -6.08 -1.76
CA HIS A 36 2.09 -5.88 -0.33
C HIS A 36 0.95 -4.91 0.04
N LEU A 37 0.35 -4.27 -0.97
CA LEU A 37 -0.70 -3.29 -0.80
C LEU A 37 -2.06 -3.97 -0.74
N ASP A 38 -2.98 -3.42 0.04
CA ASP A 38 -4.34 -3.91 0.14
C ASP A 38 -5.36 -2.89 -0.42
N GLY A 39 -6.61 -3.38 -0.50
CA GLY A 39 -7.83 -2.63 -0.79
C GLY A 39 -7.68 -1.31 -1.56
N ALA A 40 -7.67 -0.21 -0.81
CA ALA A 40 -7.78 1.14 -1.34
C ALA A 40 -6.50 1.60 -2.07
N ASP A 41 -5.33 1.34 -1.49
CA ASP A 41 -4.04 1.78 -2.05
C ASP A 41 -3.74 1.06 -3.35
N LEU A 42 -3.94 -0.26 -3.36
CA LEU A 42 -3.80 -1.06 -4.57
C LEU A 42 -4.74 -0.55 -5.66
N LYS A 43 -5.99 -0.23 -5.32
CA LYS A 43 -6.98 0.29 -6.27
C LYS A 43 -6.56 1.63 -6.88
N GLN A 44 -5.96 2.52 -6.09
CA GLN A 44 -5.45 3.81 -6.58
C GLN A 44 -4.28 3.63 -7.54
N LEU A 45 -3.30 2.80 -7.18
CA LEU A 45 -2.13 2.57 -8.03
C LEU A 45 -2.49 1.85 -9.33
N VAL A 46 -3.36 0.83 -9.28
CA VAL A 46 -3.87 0.15 -10.47
C VAL A 46 -4.60 1.13 -11.38
N HIS A 47 -5.40 2.05 -10.82
CA HIS A 47 -6.07 3.06 -11.62
C HIS A 47 -5.08 4.00 -12.34
N LEU A 48 -4.05 4.48 -11.63
CA LEU A 48 -2.99 5.30 -12.22
C LEU A 48 -2.23 4.54 -13.31
N ALA A 49 -1.96 3.25 -13.10
CA ALA A 49 -1.34 2.38 -14.09
C ALA A 49 -2.20 2.24 -15.35
N SER A 50 -3.52 2.05 -15.20
CA SER A 50 -4.46 2.02 -16.33
C SER A 50 -4.46 3.32 -17.13
N LEU A 51 -4.51 4.47 -16.44
CA LEU A 51 -4.49 5.78 -17.11
C LEU A 51 -3.18 6.00 -17.86
N ASP A 52 -2.06 5.61 -17.28
CA ASP A 52 -0.76 5.75 -17.93
C ASP A 52 -0.58 4.79 -19.11
N ALA A 53 -1.09 3.55 -19.01
CA ALA A 53 -1.13 2.60 -20.13
C ALA A 53 -1.95 3.14 -21.30
N MET A 54 -3.16 3.67 -21.04
CA MET A 54 -4.00 4.33 -22.04
C MET A 54 -3.26 5.49 -22.71
N ARG A 55 -2.70 6.40 -21.89
CA ARG A 55 -1.98 7.59 -22.37
C ARG A 55 -0.81 7.21 -23.27
N ARG A 56 -0.03 6.19 -22.90
CA ARG A 56 1.11 5.71 -23.69
C ARG A 56 0.66 5.04 -24.98
N ALA A 57 -0.35 4.16 -24.93
CA ALA A 57 -0.85 3.50 -26.13
C ALA A 57 -1.37 4.50 -27.16
N VAL A 58 -2.18 5.49 -26.73
CA VAL A 58 -2.67 6.56 -27.61
C VAL A 58 -1.53 7.43 -28.15
N ALA A 59 -0.55 7.79 -27.32
CA ALA A 59 0.61 8.56 -27.76
C ALA A 59 1.48 7.79 -28.78
N ASP A 60 1.51 6.46 -28.67
CA ASP A 60 2.22 5.56 -29.59
C ASP A 60 1.38 5.22 -30.84
N GLY A 61 0.19 5.81 -31.01
CA GLY A 61 -0.61 5.71 -32.23
C GLY A 61 -1.82 4.76 -32.16
N LEU A 62 -2.25 4.34 -30.97
CA LEU A 62 -3.48 3.56 -30.82
C LEU A 62 -4.70 4.37 -31.34
N GLY A 63 -5.44 3.77 -32.27
CA GLY A 63 -6.64 4.36 -32.86
C GLY A 63 -7.83 4.40 -31.89
N ALA A 64 -8.95 4.99 -32.34
CA ALA A 64 -10.11 5.23 -31.50
C ALA A 64 -10.78 3.92 -31.06
N GLU A 65 -10.96 2.97 -31.97
CA GLU A 65 -11.54 1.66 -31.70
C GLU A 65 -10.67 0.87 -30.73
N GLY A 66 -9.34 0.85 -30.95
CA GLY A 66 -8.40 0.19 -30.05
C GLY A 66 -8.39 0.82 -28.66
N ALA A 67 -8.54 2.15 -28.57
CA ALA A 67 -8.63 2.85 -27.30
C ALA A 67 -9.92 2.50 -26.53
N LEU A 68 -11.06 2.32 -27.21
CA LEU A 68 -12.30 1.87 -26.59
C LEU A 68 -12.16 0.44 -26.04
N VAL A 69 -11.63 -0.48 -26.84
CA VAL A 69 -11.41 -1.86 -26.41
C VAL A 69 -10.43 -1.92 -25.22
N LEU A 70 -9.33 -1.16 -25.27
CA LEU A 70 -8.35 -1.11 -24.17
C LEU A 70 -8.95 -0.58 -22.86
N GLN A 71 -9.87 0.38 -22.92
CA GLN A 71 -10.55 0.88 -21.71
C GLN A 71 -11.30 -0.23 -20.98
N ILE A 72 -12.05 -1.06 -21.71
CA ILE A 72 -12.79 -2.18 -21.13
C ILE A 72 -11.85 -3.25 -20.61
N LEU A 73 -10.80 -3.59 -21.37
CA LEU A 73 -9.77 -4.54 -20.92
C LEU A 73 -9.11 -4.07 -19.61
N LEU A 74 -8.72 -2.79 -19.51
CA LEU A 74 -8.12 -2.24 -18.29
C LEU A 74 -9.11 -2.19 -17.11
N LEU A 75 -10.40 -1.99 -17.37
CA LEU A 75 -11.45 -2.07 -16.36
C LEU A 75 -11.58 -3.50 -15.80
N LEU A 76 -11.60 -4.50 -16.69
CA LEU A 76 -11.66 -5.92 -16.32
C LEU A 76 -10.41 -6.35 -15.55
N TRP A 77 -9.23 -5.92 -16.00
CA TRP A 77 -7.96 -6.12 -15.33
C TRP A 77 -7.96 -5.57 -13.90
N LYS A 78 -8.42 -4.32 -13.73
CA LYS A 78 -8.55 -3.70 -12.40
C LYS A 78 -9.42 -4.54 -11.46
N ASN A 79 -10.55 -5.04 -11.94
CA ASN A 79 -11.43 -5.89 -11.16
C ASN A 79 -10.80 -7.26 -10.83
N ARG A 80 -9.95 -7.79 -11.72
CA ARG A 80 -9.22 -9.04 -11.50
C ARG A 80 -8.12 -8.91 -10.46
N ILE A 81 -7.31 -7.84 -10.51
CA ILE A 81 -6.26 -7.59 -9.51
C ILE A 81 -6.85 -7.48 -8.10
N GLN A 82 -8.01 -6.83 -7.96
CA GLN A 82 -8.70 -6.73 -6.67
C GLN A 82 -9.10 -8.10 -6.10
N LYS A 83 -9.29 -9.11 -6.95
CA LYS A 83 -9.60 -10.49 -6.55
C LYS A 83 -8.35 -11.35 -6.33
N ARG A 84 -7.13 -10.79 -6.41
CA ARG A 84 -5.84 -11.49 -6.21
C ARG A 84 -5.67 -12.75 -7.06
N SER A 85 -5.77 -12.60 -8.39
CA SER A 85 -5.53 -13.68 -9.34
C SER A 85 -4.04 -14.02 -9.47
N GLU A 86 -3.73 -15.32 -9.64
CA GLU A 86 -2.39 -15.88 -9.89
C GLU A 86 -1.74 -15.38 -11.20
N THR A 87 -2.53 -14.82 -12.12
CA THR A 87 -2.04 -14.27 -13.39
C THR A 87 -2.45 -12.81 -13.52
N PRO A 88 -1.74 -11.86 -12.87
CA PRO A 88 -2.25 -10.51 -12.66
C PRO A 88 -2.39 -9.70 -13.95
N TYR A 89 -1.69 -10.05 -15.03
CA TYR A 89 -1.70 -9.29 -16.29
C TYR A 89 -2.52 -9.94 -17.41
N ILE A 90 -3.06 -11.15 -17.19
CA ILE A 90 -3.83 -11.88 -18.20
C ILE A 90 -5.31 -11.53 -18.07
N ILE A 91 -5.91 -11.16 -19.21
CA ILE A 91 -7.35 -10.97 -19.35
C ILE A 91 -7.87 -12.02 -20.32
N ALA A 92 -8.99 -12.63 -19.93
CA ALA A 92 -9.80 -13.46 -20.80
C ALA A 92 -11.21 -12.88 -20.87
N ILE A 93 -11.75 -12.70 -22.08
CA ILE A 93 -13.11 -12.20 -22.34
C ILE A 93 -13.59 -12.73 -23.70
N ARG A 94 -14.90 -12.83 -23.91
CA ARG A 94 -15.46 -13.13 -25.24
C ARG A 94 -15.73 -11.84 -26.01
N ASP A 95 -15.57 -11.87 -27.33
CA ASP A 95 -15.89 -10.74 -28.21
C ASP A 95 -17.31 -10.20 -28.03
N ILE A 96 -18.30 -11.08 -27.90
CA ILE A 96 -19.71 -10.70 -27.69
C ILE A 96 -19.92 -9.91 -26.39
N ASP A 97 -19.09 -10.18 -25.37
CA ASP A 97 -19.13 -9.42 -24.13
C ASP A 97 -18.52 -8.01 -24.36
N LEU A 98 -17.47 -7.88 -25.19
CA LEU A 98 -16.92 -6.57 -25.58
C LEU A 98 -17.90 -5.77 -26.44
N GLU A 99 -18.56 -6.39 -27.42
CA GLU A 99 -19.63 -5.77 -28.20
C GLU A 99 -20.71 -5.20 -27.29
N THR A 100 -21.15 -6.01 -26.31
CA THR A 100 -22.15 -5.61 -25.32
C THR A 100 -21.68 -4.46 -24.43
N PHE A 101 -20.44 -4.50 -23.93
CA PHE A 101 -19.90 -3.45 -23.07
C PHE A 101 -19.69 -2.13 -23.79
N LEU A 102 -19.35 -2.18 -25.08
CA LEU A 102 -19.00 -1.01 -25.89
C LEU A 102 -20.17 -0.47 -26.71
N ASP A 103 -21.27 -1.23 -26.82
CA ASP A 103 -22.37 -0.96 -27.76
C ASP A 103 -21.83 -0.79 -29.19
N LEU A 104 -20.98 -1.72 -29.62
CA LEU A 104 -20.33 -1.75 -30.93
C LEU A 104 -20.66 -3.03 -31.68
N ASP A 105 -20.67 -2.94 -33.01
CA ASP A 105 -20.72 -4.12 -33.87
C ASP A 105 -19.39 -4.91 -33.88
N GLU A 106 -19.48 -6.17 -34.30
CA GLU A 106 -18.39 -7.13 -34.41
C GLU A 106 -17.20 -6.58 -35.21
N ASP A 107 -17.44 -5.88 -36.32
CA ASP A 107 -16.40 -5.36 -37.21
C ASP A 107 -15.56 -4.28 -36.52
N ARG A 108 -16.22 -3.39 -35.75
CA ARG A 108 -15.54 -2.34 -34.99
C ARG A 108 -14.78 -2.89 -33.79
N VAL A 109 -15.32 -3.90 -33.10
CA VAL A 109 -14.60 -4.59 -32.02
C VAL A 109 -13.36 -5.29 -32.58
N ARG A 110 -13.50 -6.01 -33.71
CA ARG A 110 -12.39 -6.68 -34.39
C ARG A 110 -11.32 -5.70 -34.85
N GLU A 111 -11.71 -4.54 -35.37
CA GLU A 111 -10.76 -3.48 -35.72
C GLU A 111 -10.00 -2.97 -34.49
N GLY A 112 -10.71 -2.71 -33.38
CA GLY A 112 -10.07 -2.33 -32.13
C GLY A 112 -9.08 -3.38 -31.60
N LEU A 113 -9.44 -4.67 -31.68
CA LEU A 113 -8.56 -5.78 -31.31
C LEU A 113 -7.32 -5.86 -32.21
N ARG A 114 -7.44 -5.61 -33.51
CA ARG A 114 -6.29 -5.54 -34.43
C ARG A 114 -5.36 -4.38 -34.09
N GLN A 115 -5.91 -3.20 -33.79
CA GLN A 115 -5.13 -2.03 -33.39
C GLN A 115 -4.35 -2.27 -32.09
N LEU A 116 -4.79 -3.19 -31.23
CA LEU A 116 -4.13 -3.52 -29.96
C LEU A 116 -2.93 -4.45 -30.09
N LEU A 117 -2.81 -5.22 -31.17
CA LEU A 117 -1.73 -6.22 -31.35
C LEU A 117 -0.31 -5.68 -31.09
N PRO A 118 0.07 -4.44 -31.46
CA PRO A 118 1.40 -3.91 -31.16
C PRO A 118 1.66 -3.65 -29.66
N PHE A 119 0.62 -3.66 -28.83
CA PHE A 119 0.65 -3.23 -27.43
C PHE A 119 0.51 -4.39 -26.45
N VAL A 120 -0.11 -5.49 -26.85
CA VAL A 120 -0.40 -6.64 -26.00
C VAL A 120 0.38 -7.88 -26.44
N ARG A 121 0.50 -8.87 -25.56
CA ARG A 121 0.97 -10.21 -25.94
C ARG A 121 -0.23 -11.13 -26.07
N VAL A 122 -0.32 -11.85 -27.18
CA VAL A 122 -1.37 -12.82 -27.49
C VAL A 122 -0.68 -14.14 -27.79
N ASP A 123 -1.16 -15.22 -27.18
CA ASP A 123 -0.56 -16.55 -27.34
C ASP A 123 -1.13 -17.30 -28.56
N ASP A 124 -2.43 -17.12 -28.84
CA ASP A 124 -3.11 -17.66 -30.03
C ASP A 124 -3.87 -16.55 -30.77
N LEU A 125 -3.35 -16.17 -31.94
CA LEU A 125 -3.92 -15.10 -32.74
C LEU A 125 -5.27 -15.49 -33.38
N ASP A 126 -5.46 -16.77 -33.68
CA ASP A 126 -6.70 -17.24 -34.31
C ASP A 126 -7.83 -17.17 -33.28
N LEU A 127 -7.61 -17.67 -32.06
CA LEU A 127 -8.58 -17.56 -30.96
C LEU A 127 -8.90 -16.10 -30.60
N TYR A 128 -7.85 -15.26 -30.52
CA TYR A 128 -7.99 -13.83 -30.23
C TYR A 128 -8.88 -13.08 -31.22
N LEU A 129 -8.89 -13.49 -32.50
CA LEU A 129 -9.72 -12.87 -33.53
C LEU A 129 -11.03 -13.64 -33.82
N SER A 130 -11.18 -14.87 -33.31
CA SER A 130 -12.35 -15.73 -33.49
C SER A 130 -13.33 -15.72 -32.32
N GLY A 131 -13.09 -14.87 -31.32
CA GLY A 131 -14.07 -14.52 -30.29
C GLY A 131 -13.74 -14.97 -28.86
N ASP A 132 -12.68 -15.78 -28.68
CA ASP A 132 -12.16 -16.13 -27.36
C ASP A 132 -10.85 -15.37 -27.11
N ILE A 133 -10.99 -14.19 -26.52
CA ILE A 133 -9.90 -13.22 -26.40
C ILE A 133 -9.12 -13.50 -25.12
N GLU A 134 -7.90 -14.00 -25.27
CA GLU A 134 -6.91 -14.08 -24.20
C GLU A 134 -5.67 -13.25 -24.54
N LEU A 135 -5.32 -12.33 -23.65
CA LEU A 135 -4.18 -11.44 -23.84
C LEU A 135 -3.50 -11.07 -22.54
N SER A 136 -2.22 -10.72 -22.65
CA SER A 136 -1.42 -10.16 -21.58
C SER A 136 -1.18 -8.66 -21.80
N LEU A 137 -1.52 -7.87 -20.78
CA LEU A 137 -1.23 -6.44 -20.69
C LEU A 137 0.21 -6.13 -20.23
N GLU A 138 1.00 -7.17 -19.96
CA GLU A 138 2.37 -7.02 -19.48
C GLU A 138 3.23 -6.09 -20.35
N PRO A 139 3.18 -6.15 -21.71
CA PRO A 139 4.01 -5.27 -22.54
C PRO A 139 3.64 -3.78 -22.38
N LEU A 140 2.35 -3.45 -22.21
CA LEU A 140 1.91 -2.08 -21.91
C LEU A 140 2.45 -1.61 -20.56
N LEU A 141 2.42 -2.47 -19.55
CA LEU A 141 2.71 -2.08 -18.18
C LEU A 141 4.21 -2.09 -17.86
N LYS A 142 4.99 -2.99 -18.47
CA LYS A 142 6.43 -3.18 -18.19
C LYS A 142 7.38 -2.51 -19.21
N LYS A 143 6.86 -1.83 -20.24
CA LYS A 143 7.63 -1.29 -21.38
C LYS A 143 8.92 -0.52 -21.03
N ASP A 144 8.90 0.35 -20.01
CA ASP A 144 9.99 1.32 -19.77
C ASP A 144 10.48 1.42 -18.31
N GLY A 145 9.93 0.62 -17.40
CA GLY A 145 10.27 0.64 -15.96
C GLY A 145 9.90 1.92 -15.20
N ARG A 146 9.65 3.04 -15.89
CA ARG A 146 9.32 4.34 -15.31
C ARG A 146 7.96 4.36 -14.61
N LEU A 147 7.03 3.51 -15.08
CA LEU A 147 5.73 3.36 -14.42
C LEU A 147 5.91 2.91 -12.97
N ALA A 148 6.76 1.89 -12.72
CA ALA A 148 6.99 1.37 -11.39
C ALA A 148 7.57 2.45 -10.45
N ASP A 149 8.54 3.23 -10.92
CA ASP A 149 9.13 4.32 -10.13
C ASP A 149 8.12 5.42 -9.80
N ARG A 150 7.24 5.76 -10.75
CA ARG A 150 6.18 6.75 -10.52
C ARG A 150 5.13 6.26 -9.54
N LEU A 151 4.68 5.01 -9.66
CA LEU A 151 3.71 4.42 -8.75
C LEU A 151 4.27 4.32 -7.33
N ASP A 152 5.52 3.90 -7.19
CA ASP A 152 6.22 3.86 -5.91
C ASP A 152 6.31 5.26 -5.27
N LEU A 153 6.70 6.27 -6.05
CA LEU A 153 6.79 7.64 -5.58
C LEU A 153 5.43 8.16 -5.10
N VAL A 154 4.36 7.90 -5.86
CA VAL A 154 3.00 8.29 -5.48
C VAL A 154 2.63 7.61 -4.17
N TRP A 155 2.72 6.28 -4.10
CA TRP A 155 2.37 5.52 -2.91
C TRP A 155 3.16 5.98 -1.67
N ARG A 156 4.49 6.03 -1.73
CA ARG A 156 5.33 6.48 -0.60
C ARG A 156 4.97 7.89 -0.15
N THR A 157 4.60 8.79 -1.08
CA THR A 157 4.23 10.17 -0.75
C THR A 157 2.86 10.24 -0.08
N THR A 158 1.86 9.51 -0.60
CA THR A 158 0.52 9.47 -0.01
C THR A 158 0.57 8.82 1.37
N HIS A 159 1.24 7.67 1.49
CA HIS A 159 1.42 6.94 2.74
C HIS A 159 2.12 7.77 3.82
N ALA A 160 3.20 8.47 3.45
CA ALA A 160 3.90 9.37 4.36
C ALA A 160 2.98 10.48 4.90
N ARG A 161 2.11 11.05 4.06
CA ARG A 161 1.15 12.09 4.49
C ARG A 161 0.13 11.54 5.47
N GLU A 162 -0.44 10.38 5.17
CA GLU A 162 -1.44 9.73 6.03
C GLU A 162 -0.83 9.33 7.39
N LEU A 163 0.40 8.82 7.39
CA LEU A 163 1.14 8.52 8.63
C LEU A 163 1.46 9.79 9.42
N ILE A 164 1.89 10.88 8.78
CA ILE A 164 2.17 12.16 9.44
C ILE A 164 0.90 12.71 10.09
N GLU A 165 -0.23 12.68 9.38
CA GLU A 165 -1.52 13.12 9.89
C GLU A 165 -1.94 12.29 11.11
N ALA A 166 -1.93 10.96 10.99
CA ALA A 166 -2.30 10.06 12.09
C ALA A 166 -1.34 10.16 13.29
N ALA A 167 -0.04 10.40 13.06
CA ALA A 167 0.93 10.62 14.12
C ALA A 167 0.67 11.93 14.85
N THR A 168 0.41 13.01 14.12
CA THR A 168 0.10 14.33 14.68
C THR A 168 -1.16 14.26 15.55
N GLU A 169 -2.23 13.63 15.04
CA GLU A 169 -3.47 13.42 15.79
C GLU A 169 -3.24 12.60 17.07
N ALA A 170 -2.44 11.54 17.01
CA ALA A 170 -2.16 10.69 18.17
C ALA A 170 -1.37 11.44 19.25
N GLU A 171 -0.43 12.30 18.86
CA GLU A 171 0.35 13.12 19.79
C GLU A 171 -0.54 14.17 20.47
N GLU A 172 -1.39 14.87 19.71
CA GLU A 172 -2.37 15.80 20.24
C GLU A 172 -3.35 15.12 21.21
N ALA A 173 -3.81 13.91 20.87
CA ALA A 173 -4.67 13.10 21.72
C ALA A 173 -3.98 12.74 23.05
N ILE A 174 -2.72 12.29 23.02
CA ILE A 174 -1.93 12.00 24.23
C ILE A 174 -1.82 13.23 25.12
N HIS A 175 -1.56 14.41 24.56
CA HIS A 175 -1.52 15.65 25.31
C HIS A 175 -2.86 15.97 26.00
N CYS A 176 -3.98 15.78 25.30
CA CYS A 176 -5.31 15.93 25.88
C CYS A 176 -5.58 14.92 27.01
N TYR A 177 -5.23 13.65 26.79
CA TYR A 177 -5.42 12.57 27.76
C TYR A 177 -4.60 12.78 29.04
N LEU A 178 -3.36 13.29 28.89
CA LEU A 178 -2.52 13.66 30.02
C LEU A 178 -3.17 14.73 30.89
N GLY A 179 -3.74 15.79 30.29
CA GLY A 179 -4.47 16.83 31.02
C GLY A 179 -5.67 16.25 31.79
N GLN A 180 -6.51 15.47 31.11
CA GLN A 180 -7.70 14.86 31.71
C GLN A 180 -7.36 13.90 32.87
N LEU A 181 -6.32 13.08 32.73
CA LEU A 181 -5.90 12.13 33.75
C LEU A 181 -5.20 12.81 34.94
N GLN A 182 -4.56 13.96 34.75
CA GLN A 182 -3.98 14.76 35.84
C GLN A 182 -5.06 15.48 36.66
N GLU A 183 -6.14 15.94 36.01
CA GLU A 183 -7.29 16.56 36.69
C GLU A 183 -8.12 15.53 37.47
N ARG A 184 -8.15 14.28 37.01
CA ARG A 184 -8.82 13.17 37.69
C ARG A 184 -7.95 12.61 38.81
N VAL A 185 -8.25 13.00 40.04
CA VAL A 185 -7.59 12.51 41.26
C VAL A 185 -8.03 11.06 41.58
N ASP A 186 -7.74 10.11 40.69
CA ASP A 186 -7.87 8.68 41.01
C ASP A 186 -6.55 8.17 41.61
N PRO A 187 -6.50 7.88 42.91
CA PRO A 187 -5.31 7.37 43.58
C PRO A 187 -4.85 6.00 43.07
N GLN A 188 -5.70 5.21 42.39
CA GLN A 188 -5.33 3.91 41.82
C GLN A 188 -4.70 4.01 40.42
N ALA A 189 -4.89 5.13 39.72
CA ALA A 189 -4.34 5.38 38.39
C ALA A 189 -2.94 6.03 38.43
N GLY A 190 -2.53 6.61 39.56
CA GLY A 190 -1.30 7.40 39.69
C GLY A 190 -0.01 6.67 39.28
N ASP A 191 0.21 5.44 39.78
CA ASP A 191 1.41 4.66 39.45
C ASP A 191 1.46 4.28 37.95
N ARG A 192 0.30 3.95 37.38
CA ARG A 192 0.19 3.60 35.95
C ARG A 192 0.37 4.82 35.05
N LEU A 193 -0.19 5.96 35.44
CA LEU A 193 0.00 7.24 34.77
C LEU A 193 1.47 7.65 34.78
N ALA A 194 2.18 7.47 35.90
CA ALA A 194 3.62 7.76 35.99
C ALA A 194 4.46 6.89 35.06
N VAL A 195 4.10 5.61 34.91
CA VAL A 195 4.74 4.70 33.93
C VAL A 195 4.48 5.20 32.50
N LEU A 196 3.24 5.53 32.14
CA LEU A 196 2.91 6.05 30.80
C LEU A 196 3.56 7.39 30.50
N GLN A 197 3.64 8.31 31.46
CA GLN A 197 4.38 9.56 31.34
C GLN A 197 5.88 9.33 31.15
N THR A 198 6.42 8.25 31.72
CA THR A 198 7.82 7.86 31.51
C THR A 198 8.03 7.31 30.11
N TRP A 199 7.13 6.45 29.62
CA TRP A 199 7.16 5.95 28.24
C TRP A 199 7.00 7.06 27.22
N TRP A 200 6.09 8.00 27.46
CA TRP A 200 5.92 9.18 26.62
C TRP A 200 7.18 10.05 26.56
N ARG A 201 7.81 10.34 27.70
CA ARG A 201 9.10 11.07 27.74
C ARG A 201 10.22 10.30 27.04
N GLN A 202 10.26 8.98 27.17
CA GLN A 202 11.24 8.14 26.47
C GLN A 202 11.03 8.17 24.95
N TYR A 203 9.79 8.09 24.48
CA TYR A 203 9.45 8.26 23.06
C TYR A 203 9.94 9.61 22.54
N LEU A 204 9.59 10.71 23.21
CA LEU A 204 10.04 12.06 22.84
C LEU A 204 11.57 12.20 22.82
N SER A 205 12.29 11.50 23.71
CA SER A 205 13.76 11.56 23.75
C SER A 205 14.47 10.78 22.64
N LYS A 206 13.77 9.83 22.02
CA LYS A 206 14.31 8.95 20.95
C LYS A 206 13.89 9.40 19.56
N GLU A 207 13.26 10.56 19.47
CA GLU A 207 12.65 11.01 18.25
C GLU A 207 13.68 11.22 17.14
N ARG A 208 13.44 10.57 16.00
CA ARG A 208 14.34 10.60 14.85
C ARG A 208 13.97 11.69 13.85
N PHE A 209 12.69 12.06 13.79
CA PHE A 209 12.14 13.04 12.86
C PHE A 209 11.72 14.30 13.62
N ALA A 210 12.12 15.47 13.14
CA ALA A 210 11.77 16.72 13.80
C ALA A 210 10.31 17.12 13.52
N ARG A 211 9.64 17.70 14.52
CA ARG A 211 8.33 18.35 14.36
C ARG A 211 8.49 19.80 13.87
N PRO A 212 7.58 20.31 13.00
CA PRO A 212 6.54 19.57 12.29
C PRO A 212 7.15 18.62 11.25
N TYR A 213 6.54 17.45 11.08
CA TYR A 213 7.09 16.40 10.22
C TYR A 213 7.10 16.83 8.74
N ASP A 214 8.27 16.71 8.11
CA ASP A 214 8.44 16.98 6.68
C ASP A 214 8.14 15.72 5.83
N VAL A 215 7.23 15.85 4.86
CA VAL A 215 6.80 14.74 4.00
C VAL A 215 7.97 14.16 3.17
N LEU A 216 8.90 14.99 2.70
CA LEU A 216 10.05 14.54 1.91
C LEU A 216 11.03 13.76 2.77
N GLU A 217 11.28 14.21 3.99
CA GLU A 217 12.12 13.52 4.98
C GLU A 217 11.51 12.17 5.36
N VAL A 218 10.23 12.16 5.76
CA VAL A 218 9.50 10.93 6.10
C VAL A 218 9.45 9.96 4.94
N ARG A 219 9.15 10.44 3.72
CA ARG A 219 9.15 9.59 2.52
C ARG A 219 10.51 8.97 2.23
N SER A 220 11.60 9.68 2.53
CA SER A 220 12.97 9.22 2.27
C SER A 220 13.42 8.11 3.21
N ASP A 221 12.86 8.06 4.43
CA ASP A 221 13.11 6.98 5.39
C ASP A 221 11.78 6.50 6.02
N LEU A 222 10.90 6.04 5.14
CA LEU A 222 9.52 5.68 5.49
C LEU A 222 9.47 4.56 6.53
N CYS A 223 10.37 3.57 6.43
CA CYS A 223 10.42 2.48 7.39
C CYS A 223 10.77 2.95 8.80
N ALA A 224 11.73 3.87 8.93
CA ALA A 224 12.06 4.41 10.23
C ALA A 224 10.92 5.22 10.83
N PHE A 225 10.16 5.92 9.99
CA PHE A 225 8.98 6.63 10.45
C PHE A 225 7.86 5.66 10.86
N GLU A 226 7.63 4.57 10.12
CA GLU A 226 6.71 3.49 10.50
C GLU A 226 7.09 2.83 11.84
N ASP A 227 8.39 2.63 12.09
CA ASP A 227 8.89 2.12 13.37
C ASP A 227 8.68 3.14 14.51
N GLN A 228 8.82 4.44 14.24
CA GLN A 228 8.54 5.48 15.23
C GLN A 228 7.03 5.58 15.53
N THR A 229 6.18 5.61 14.50
CA THR A 229 4.72 5.71 14.66
C THR A 229 4.12 4.47 15.30
N ALA A 230 4.76 3.32 15.13
CA ALA A 230 4.45 2.11 15.88
C ALA A 230 4.64 2.25 17.39
N GLU A 231 5.77 2.81 17.82
CA GLU A 231 6.01 3.09 19.24
C GLU A 231 4.99 4.10 19.77
N LEU A 232 4.68 5.13 18.98
CA LEU A 232 3.64 6.11 19.29
C LEU A 232 2.26 5.46 19.49
N ALA A 233 1.87 4.52 18.62
CA ALA A 233 0.60 3.82 18.73
C ALA A 233 0.49 3.04 20.05
N LEU A 234 1.58 2.39 20.50
CA LEU A 234 1.61 1.68 21.79
C LEU A 234 1.43 2.64 22.98
N VAL A 235 2.06 3.81 22.92
CA VAL A 235 1.91 4.84 23.96
C VAL A 235 0.47 5.36 23.97
N HIS A 236 -0.08 5.70 22.80
CA HIS A 236 -1.45 6.16 22.62
C HIS A 236 -2.47 5.17 23.20
N ASP A 237 -2.38 3.89 22.84
CA ASP A 237 -3.29 2.85 23.33
C ASP A 237 -3.19 2.64 24.84
N GLY A 238 -1.99 2.82 25.40
CA GLY A 238 -1.77 2.84 26.86
C GLY A 238 -2.59 3.93 27.56
N PHE A 239 -2.59 5.16 27.01
CA PHE A 239 -3.39 6.27 27.54
C PHE A 239 -4.89 6.04 27.37
N VAL A 240 -5.33 5.60 26.19
CA VAL A 240 -6.75 5.27 25.94
C VAL A 240 -7.25 4.19 26.90
N GLY A 241 -6.47 3.12 27.09
CA GLY A 241 -6.83 2.03 28.00
C GLY A 241 -6.89 2.46 29.47
N LEU A 242 -6.10 3.44 29.88
CA LEU A 242 -6.18 4.01 31.23
C LEU A 242 -7.42 4.91 31.38
N LEU A 243 -7.73 5.72 30.37
CA LEU A 243 -8.90 6.62 30.36
C LEU A 243 -10.22 5.85 30.34
N ALA A 244 -10.33 4.80 29.50
CA ALA A 244 -11.50 3.94 29.42
C ALA A 244 -11.75 3.12 30.70
N ARG A 245 -10.77 3.00 31.59
CA ARG A 245 -10.92 2.36 32.91
C ARG A 245 -11.26 3.37 34.00
N ALA A 246 -10.81 4.62 33.86
CA ALA A 246 -11.16 5.71 34.76
C ALA A 246 -12.61 6.21 34.53
N ASP A 247 -13.10 6.12 33.29
CA ASP A 247 -14.52 6.28 32.97
C ASP A 247 -15.16 4.91 32.77
N GLU A 248 -16.01 4.46 33.70
CA GLU A 248 -16.91 3.29 33.48
C GLU A 248 -17.81 3.45 32.23
N TYR A 249 -17.79 4.63 31.59
CA TYR A 249 -18.49 5.01 30.36
C TYR A 249 -17.67 4.93 29.05
N GLY A 250 -16.39 4.50 29.09
CA GLY A 250 -15.54 4.37 27.88
C GLY A 250 -16.08 3.42 26.79
N ALA A 251 -17.06 2.59 27.14
CA ALA A 251 -17.78 1.71 26.22
C ALA A 251 -18.59 2.46 25.15
N LEU A 252 -19.08 3.68 25.42
CA LEU A 252 -19.94 4.43 24.50
C LEU A 252 -19.20 5.35 23.52
N PHE A 253 -17.93 5.69 23.78
CA PHE A 253 -17.14 6.56 22.90
C PHE A 253 -16.54 5.79 21.72
N SER A 254 -16.13 4.54 21.98
CA SER A 254 -15.59 3.60 20.98
C SER A 254 -16.63 3.16 19.93
N GLU A 255 -17.93 3.27 20.27
CA GLU A 255 -19.05 2.91 19.40
C GLU A 255 -19.42 4.01 18.38
N ARG A 256 -18.87 5.23 18.52
CA ARG A 256 -19.38 6.41 17.78
C ARG A 256 -18.39 7.08 16.83
N LEU A 257 -17.10 6.73 16.83
CA LEU A 257 -16.14 7.30 15.89
C LEU A 257 -15.23 6.25 15.26
N GLN A 258 -15.14 6.37 13.94
CA GLN A 258 -14.18 5.76 13.04
C GLN A 258 -12.78 5.70 13.70
N LEU A 259 -12.22 4.49 13.77
CA LEU A 259 -10.87 4.10 14.22
C LEU A 259 -10.09 5.17 15.02
N ALA A 260 -9.92 4.94 16.33
CA ALA A 260 -9.07 5.76 17.19
C ALA A 260 -7.66 5.99 16.58
N PRO A 261 -6.96 7.10 16.85
CA PRO A 261 -5.66 7.42 16.22
C PRO A 261 -4.62 6.30 16.31
N GLY A 262 -4.53 5.62 17.46
CA GLY A 262 -3.67 4.43 17.62
C GLY A 262 -4.05 3.26 16.70
N ALA A 263 -5.35 3.02 16.49
CA ALA A 263 -5.83 2.03 15.55
C ALA A 263 -5.57 2.43 14.08
N ARG A 264 -5.63 3.73 13.75
CA ARG A 264 -5.21 4.24 12.43
C ARG A 264 -3.71 4.03 12.21
N LEU A 265 -2.88 4.34 13.19
CA LEU A 265 -1.43 4.09 13.12
C LEU A 265 -1.12 2.60 12.95
N GLN A 266 -1.87 1.72 13.61
CA GLN A 266 -1.73 0.27 13.44
C GLN A 266 -2.21 -0.22 12.07
N ALA A 267 -3.32 0.33 11.56
CA ALA A 267 -3.87 -0.02 10.26
C ALA A 267 -2.97 0.44 9.10
N LEU A 268 -2.30 1.58 9.26
CA LEU A 268 -1.34 2.12 8.30
C LEU A 268 0.02 1.40 8.33
N ARG A 269 0.20 0.36 9.15
CA ARG A 269 1.42 -0.44 9.09
C ARG A 269 1.36 -1.40 7.89
N GLY A 270 2.35 -1.31 7.00
CA GLY A 270 2.51 -2.27 5.92
C GLY A 270 2.67 -3.71 6.44
N PRO A 271 1.96 -4.72 5.88
CA PRO A 271 2.04 -6.12 6.31
C PRO A 271 3.38 -6.78 5.97
N ARG A 272 4.19 -6.16 5.11
CA ARG A 272 5.56 -6.57 4.78
C ARG A 272 6.41 -5.31 4.73
N ARG A 273 7.50 -5.29 5.50
CA ARG A 273 8.50 -4.20 5.52
C ARG A 273 8.79 -3.74 4.10
N VAL A 274 8.56 -2.47 3.84
CA VAL A 274 8.92 -1.79 2.59
C VAL A 274 10.43 -1.94 2.45
N ARG A 275 10.91 -2.86 1.60
CA ARG A 275 12.36 -3.01 1.44
C ARG A 275 12.91 -1.70 0.88
N PRO A 276 14.08 -1.24 1.37
CA PRO A 276 14.74 -0.08 0.81
C PRO A 276 14.94 -0.31 -0.69
N THR A 277 14.38 0.56 -1.51
CA THR A 277 14.57 0.47 -2.96
C THR A 277 15.96 0.99 -3.29
N ARG A 278 16.54 0.60 -4.43
CA ARG A 278 17.88 1.05 -4.85
C ARG A 278 18.06 2.58 -4.89
N LEU A 279 16.96 3.34 -4.86
CA LEU A 279 16.93 4.80 -4.73
C LEU A 279 17.33 5.31 -3.34
N ASP A 280 17.28 4.46 -2.30
CA ASP A 280 17.60 4.81 -0.92
C ASP A 280 19.11 4.73 -0.62
N ARG A 281 19.95 4.48 -1.64
CA ARG A 281 21.42 4.60 -1.50
C ARG A 281 21.82 6.03 -1.85
N PRO A 282 22.32 6.86 -0.90
CA PRO A 282 23.00 8.08 -1.27
C PRO A 282 24.15 7.69 -2.20
N GLY A 283 24.15 8.26 -3.40
CA GLY A 283 25.20 8.03 -4.38
C GLY A 283 26.55 8.25 -3.71
N ARG A 284 27.36 7.19 -3.62
CA ARG A 284 28.78 7.35 -3.31
C ARG A 284 29.34 8.32 -4.33
N ARG A 285 29.66 9.54 -3.89
CA ARG A 285 30.53 10.45 -4.65
C ARG A 285 31.79 9.63 -4.94
N LEU A 286 31.99 9.31 -6.21
CA LEU A 286 33.29 8.89 -6.71
C LEU A 286 34.20 10.10 -6.51
N GLU A 287 35.00 10.08 -5.44
CA GLU A 287 36.18 10.92 -5.34
C GLU A 287 37.11 10.49 -6.48
N ILE A 288 37.14 11.28 -7.54
CA ILE A 288 38.20 11.23 -8.52
C ILE A 288 39.44 11.80 -7.82
N VAL A 289 40.27 10.90 -7.31
CA VAL A 289 41.65 11.24 -6.95
C VAL A 289 42.38 11.52 -8.25
N ARG A 290 42.78 12.79 -8.44
CA ARG A 290 43.81 13.17 -9.41
C ARG A 290 45.17 13.04 -8.76
#